data_AF-A0A850I265-F1
#
_entry.id   AF-A0A850I265-F1
#
_cell.length_a   1.000
_cell.length_b   1.000
_cell.length_c   1.000
_cell.angle_alpha   90.00
_cell.angle_beta   90.00
_cell.angle_gamma   90.00
#
_symmetry.space_group_name_H-M   'P 1'
#
loop_
_entity.id
_entity.type
_entity.pdbx_description
1 polymer ?
#
loop_
_entity_poly.entity_id
_entity_poly.type
_entity_poly.pdbx_seq_one_letter_code
_entity_poly.pdbx_strand_id
1 'polypeptide(L)'
;MTIKFRCPAELEGKIPPPVPASLGLPGWLKAMPTQSFNAMSNREEDTVKRCPPFVDAMTSGFLLPLVCDLKVENGAITWDNDLPAGGELEFPRSPVGFHDESQVVGSPLFEADRFVIKFVNLWTIEAPAGYSLFFTHPVNRFDLPFTTLTGLVDCDLFHDSWIHFPARWHDTNFNGVLPKGTPIAQCFPVKRENWVPQTAAMTPDETSRAQELSKRIARESGLYRRQFRT
;
A
#
# COMPACT_ATOMS: atom_id res chain seq x y z
N MET A 1 17.10 -7.91 -9.50
CA MET A 1 15.93 -8.76 -9.20
C MET A 1 14.68 -8.07 -9.73
N THR A 2 13.68 -8.82 -10.17
CA THR A 2 12.45 -8.29 -10.77
C THR A 2 11.24 -9.05 -10.22
N ILE A 3 10.12 -8.37 -10.06
CA ILE A 3 8.80 -8.99 -9.86
C ILE A 3 8.12 -9.00 -11.23
N LYS A 4 7.56 -10.13 -11.64
CA LYS A 4 6.87 -10.26 -12.92
C LYS A 4 5.37 -10.21 -12.70
N PHE A 5 4.71 -9.30 -13.40
CA PHE A 5 3.25 -9.19 -13.42
C PHE A 5 2.76 -9.65 -14.79
N ARG A 6 1.80 -10.59 -14.82
CA ARG A 6 1.22 -11.11 -16.06
C ARG A 6 -0.30 -10.96 -16.01
N CYS A 7 -0.95 -10.77 -17.15
CA CYS A 7 -2.39 -10.80 -17.27
C CYS A 7 -2.78 -11.68 -18.47
N PRO A 8 -4.05 -12.13 -18.57
CA PRO A 8 -4.58 -12.69 -19.81
C PRO A 8 -4.28 -11.80 -21.01
N ALA A 9 -3.95 -12.40 -22.16
CA ALA A 9 -3.54 -11.67 -23.35
C ALA A 9 -4.60 -10.66 -23.81
N GLU A 10 -5.88 -10.97 -23.62
CA GLU A 10 -7.00 -10.11 -23.97
C GLU A 10 -7.01 -8.81 -23.17
N LEU A 11 -6.44 -8.81 -21.95
CA LEU A 11 -6.38 -7.68 -21.03
C LEU A 11 -5.11 -6.82 -21.20
N GLU A 12 -4.13 -7.28 -21.97
CA GLU A 12 -2.88 -6.56 -22.18
C GLU A 12 -3.15 -5.16 -22.76
N GLY A 13 -2.65 -4.13 -22.08
CA GLY A 13 -2.85 -2.73 -22.45
C GLY A 13 -4.25 -2.16 -22.15
N LYS A 14 -5.20 -2.96 -21.62
CA LYS A 14 -6.58 -2.50 -21.33
C LYS A 14 -6.84 -2.24 -19.85
N ILE A 15 -6.16 -2.99 -18.98
CA ILE A 15 -6.17 -2.77 -17.53
C ILE A 15 -4.94 -1.96 -17.08
N PRO A 16 -5.05 -1.13 -16.03
CA PRO A 16 -3.90 -0.38 -15.54
C PRO A 16 -2.81 -1.35 -15.03
N PRO A 17 -1.54 -1.17 -15.43
CA PRO A 17 -0.46 -2.02 -14.95
C PRO A 17 -0.07 -1.67 -13.52
N PRO A 18 0.44 -2.62 -12.73
CA PRO A 18 1.18 -2.32 -11.52
C PRO A 18 2.33 -1.36 -11.82
N VAL A 19 2.52 -0.37 -10.95
CA VAL A 19 3.55 0.67 -11.16
C VAL A 19 4.47 0.76 -9.95
N PRO A 20 5.75 1.14 -10.12
CA PRO A 20 6.59 1.54 -9.00
C PRO A 20 5.88 2.59 -8.13
N ALA A 21 5.88 2.40 -6.81
CA ALA A 21 5.13 3.27 -5.91
C ALA A 21 5.58 4.73 -5.95
N SER A 22 6.85 4.97 -6.33
CA SER A 22 7.40 6.30 -6.61
C SER A 22 6.63 7.12 -7.66
N LEU A 23 5.91 6.46 -8.57
CA LEU A 23 5.10 7.12 -9.61
C LEU A 23 3.67 7.45 -9.13
N GLY A 24 3.21 6.84 -8.04
CA GLY A 24 1.81 6.93 -7.57
C GLY A 24 1.59 7.78 -6.32
N LEU A 25 2.49 8.74 -6.03
CA LEU A 25 2.32 9.64 -4.90
C LEU A 25 1.02 10.48 -5.00
N PRO A 26 0.27 10.65 -3.90
CA PRO A 26 -1.01 11.34 -3.92
C PRO A 26 -0.85 12.85 -4.15
N GLY A 27 -1.90 13.46 -4.71
CA GLY A 27 -1.95 14.90 -4.96
C GLY A 27 -1.73 15.74 -3.71
N TRP A 28 -2.29 15.33 -2.56
CA TRP A 28 -2.16 16.07 -1.31
C TRP A 28 -0.70 16.15 -0.84
N LEU A 29 0.10 15.08 -0.98
CA LEU A 29 1.52 15.11 -0.57
C LEU A 29 2.33 16.00 -1.52
N LYS A 30 2.02 15.95 -2.82
CA LYS A 30 2.63 16.83 -3.82
C LYS A 30 2.32 18.30 -3.53
N ALA A 31 1.09 18.61 -3.15
CA ALA A 31 0.65 19.97 -2.81
C ALA A 31 1.09 20.46 -1.42
N MET A 32 1.35 19.54 -0.47
CA MET A 32 1.69 19.88 0.91
C MET A 32 2.93 20.81 0.97
N PRO A 33 2.94 21.85 1.83
CA PRO A 33 4.13 22.68 2.02
C PRO A 33 5.26 21.87 2.67
N THR A 34 6.50 22.22 2.37
CA THR A 34 7.68 21.53 2.92
C THR A 34 7.96 21.89 4.39
N GLN A 35 7.49 23.06 4.82
CA GLN A 35 7.60 23.57 6.18
C GLN A 35 6.27 24.22 6.61
N SER A 36 6.04 24.29 7.91
CA SER A 36 4.91 25.01 8.50
C SER A 36 5.32 25.65 9.82
N PHE A 37 4.79 26.84 10.11
CA PHE A 37 5.01 27.53 11.36
C PHE A 37 4.43 26.72 12.53
N ASN A 38 5.26 26.45 13.54
CA ASN A 38 4.88 25.86 14.80
C ASN A 38 4.79 26.96 15.88
N ALA A 39 3.58 27.25 16.34
CA ALA A 39 3.32 28.29 17.34
C ALA A 39 3.94 27.98 18.72
N MET A 40 4.09 26.70 19.09
CA MET A 40 4.64 26.29 20.38
C MET A 40 6.15 26.51 20.45
N SER A 41 6.86 26.29 19.34
CA SER A 41 8.31 26.49 19.23
C SER A 41 8.69 27.84 18.60
N ASN A 42 7.70 28.62 18.16
CA ASN A 42 7.84 29.92 17.51
C ASN A 42 8.85 29.91 16.33
N ARG A 43 8.78 28.87 15.49
CA ARG A 43 9.67 28.67 14.34
C ARG A 43 9.00 27.86 13.24
N GLU A 44 9.55 27.95 12.03
CA GLU A 44 9.22 27.03 10.94
C GLU A 44 9.77 25.63 11.23
N GLU A 45 8.94 24.61 11.04
CA GLU A 45 9.32 23.21 11.20
C GLU A 45 9.05 22.43 9.90
N ASP A 46 9.90 21.44 9.63
CA ASP A 46 9.74 20.56 8.48
C ASP A 46 8.46 19.72 8.61
N THR A 47 7.65 19.68 7.56
CA THR A 47 6.45 18.82 7.54
C THR A 47 6.81 17.37 7.22
N VAL A 48 5.83 16.46 7.32
CA VAL A 48 6.03 15.04 6.92
C VAL A 48 6.46 14.88 5.46
N LYS A 49 6.22 15.88 4.60
CA LYS A 49 6.74 15.90 3.22
C LYS A 49 8.27 15.86 3.15
N ARG A 50 8.94 16.35 4.19
CA ARG A 50 10.41 16.28 4.31
C ARG A 50 10.89 15.14 5.20
N CYS A 51 9.99 14.36 5.80
CA CYS A 51 10.33 13.19 6.61
C CYS A 51 10.71 12.01 5.70
N PRO A 52 11.99 11.63 5.59
CA PRO A 52 12.38 10.63 4.61
C PRO A 52 11.78 9.25 4.86
N PRO A 53 11.72 8.71 6.11
CA PRO A 53 11.05 7.43 6.35
C PRO A 53 9.59 7.39 5.89
N PHE A 54 8.87 8.52 6.01
CA PHE A 54 7.48 8.63 5.58
C PHE A 54 7.37 8.55 4.05
N VAL A 55 8.15 9.35 3.33
CA VAL A 55 8.14 9.40 1.86
C VAL A 55 8.73 8.13 1.25
N ASP A 56 9.77 7.57 1.86
CA ASP A 56 10.43 6.34 1.40
C ASP A 56 9.48 5.16 1.47
N ALA A 57 8.70 5.04 2.55
CA ALA A 57 7.68 4.00 2.67
C ALA A 57 6.58 4.16 1.61
N MET A 58 6.16 5.40 1.28
CA MET A 58 5.18 5.67 0.21
C MET A 58 5.70 5.41 -1.20
N THR A 59 7.02 5.48 -1.41
CA THR A 59 7.65 5.37 -2.74
C THR A 59 8.30 4.01 -3.00
N SER A 60 8.37 3.15 -1.99
CA SER A 60 8.97 1.82 -2.08
C SER A 60 7.97 0.76 -2.57
N GLY A 61 8.46 -0.25 -3.29
CA GLY A 61 7.62 -1.32 -3.80
C GLY A 61 6.75 -0.92 -5.00
N PHE A 62 5.61 -1.59 -5.15
CA PHE A 62 4.71 -1.43 -6.30
C PHE A 62 3.28 -1.18 -5.85
N LEU A 63 2.57 -0.32 -6.56
CA LEU A 63 1.14 -0.08 -6.37
C LEU A 63 0.35 -0.96 -7.33
N LEU A 64 -0.68 -1.61 -6.80
CA LEU A 64 -1.65 -2.36 -7.55
C LEU A 64 -2.89 -1.48 -7.78
N PRO A 65 -3.21 -1.12 -9.03
CA PRO A 65 -4.30 -0.21 -9.34
C PRO A 65 -5.65 -0.92 -9.44
N LEU A 66 -6.71 -0.17 -9.14
CA LEU A 66 -8.09 -0.51 -9.45
C LEU A 66 -8.31 -0.61 -10.96
N VAL A 67 -8.99 -1.67 -11.40
CA VAL A 67 -9.10 -2.03 -12.84
C VAL A 67 -10.08 -1.14 -13.64
N CYS A 68 -11.09 -0.57 -12.99
CA CYS A 68 -12.09 0.31 -13.60
C CYS A 68 -12.63 1.33 -12.59
N ASP A 69 -13.43 2.28 -13.05
CA ASP A 69 -14.15 3.19 -12.17
C ASP A 69 -15.18 2.41 -11.35
N LEU A 70 -15.28 2.73 -10.05
CA LEU A 70 -16.37 2.27 -9.19
C LEU A 70 -17.20 3.45 -8.76
N LYS A 71 -18.47 3.50 -9.17
CA LYS A 71 -19.43 4.47 -8.67
C LYS A 71 -20.05 3.93 -7.38
N VAL A 72 -19.92 4.69 -6.30
CA VAL A 72 -20.53 4.40 -5.01
C VAL A 72 -21.63 5.41 -4.74
N GLU A 73 -22.84 4.93 -4.52
CA GLU A 73 -24.02 5.76 -4.26
C GLU A 73 -24.92 5.06 -3.25
N ASN A 74 -25.17 5.70 -2.10
CA ASN A 74 -25.99 5.18 -1.01
C ASN A 74 -25.62 3.75 -0.57
N GLY A 75 -24.32 3.46 -0.50
CA GLY A 75 -23.80 2.14 -0.13
C GLY A 75 -23.81 1.09 -1.25
N ALA A 76 -24.40 1.38 -2.41
CA ALA A 76 -24.32 0.52 -3.58
C ALA A 76 -23.04 0.82 -4.38
N ILE A 77 -22.32 -0.24 -4.78
CA ILE A 77 -21.16 -0.15 -5.67
C ILE A 77 -21.59 -0.63 -7.05
N THR A 78 -21.44 0.23 -8.04
CA THR A 78 -21.72 -0.04 -9.45
C THR A 78 -20.48 0.25 -10.29
N TRP A 79 -20.36 -0.43 -11.42
CA TRP A 79 -19.27 -0.24 -12.35
C TRP A 79 -19.79 -0.48 -13.76
N ASP A 80 -19.12 0.14 -14.72
CA ASP A 80 -19.26 -0.16 -16.13
C ASP A 80 -17.85 -0.45 -16.66
N ASN A 81 -17.63 -1.67 -17.13
CA ASN A 81 -16.31 -2.10 -17.55
C ASN A 81 -16.41 -2.89 -18.85
N ASP A 82 -15.91 -2.27 -19.91
CA ASP A 82 -15.85 -2.84 -21.26
C ASP A 82 -14.60 -3.72 -21.42
N LEU A 83 -14.45 -4.73 -20.54
CA LEU A 83 -13.41 -5.73 -20.73
C LEU A 83 -13.82 -6.68 -21.86
N PRO A 84 -12.88 -7.09 -22.73
CA PRO A 84 -13.17 -8.10 -23.75
C PRO A 84 -13.59 -9.43 -23.11
N ALA A 85 -14.29 -10.29 -23.84
CA ALA A 85 -14.55 -11.66 -23.39
C ALA A 85 -13.23 -12.40 -23.10
N GLY A 86 -13.28 -13.37 -22.20
CA GLY A 86 -12.15 -14.26 -21.96
C GLY A 86 -11.85 -15.12 -23.19
N GLY A 87 -10.56 -15.40 -23.40
CA GLY A 87 -10.10 -16.41 -24.36
C GLY A 87 -10.06 -17.78 -23.70
N GLU A 88 -8.91 -18.47 -23.80
CA GLU A 88 -8.70 -19.77 -23.14
C GLU A 88 -8.78 -19.70 -21.61
N LEU A 89 -8.46 -18.53 -21.03
CA LEU A 89 -8.54 -18.27 -19.60
C LEU A 89 -9.71 -17.31 -19.30
N GLU A 90 -10.77 -17.86 -18.71
CA GLU A 90 -11.88 -17.11 -18.11
C GLU A 90 -11.38 -16.29 -16.91
N PHE A 91 -11.76 -15.02 -16.80
CA PHE A 91 -11.36 -14.14 -15.68
C PHE A 91 -12.55 -13.42 -15.04
N PRO A 92 -12.46 -13.07 -13.73
CA PRO A 92 -13.56 -12.40 -13.04
C PRO A 92 -13.96 -11.08 -13.71
N ARG A 93 -15.27 -10.91 -13.91
CA ARG A 93 -15.86 -9.73 -14.55
C ARG A 93 -16.15 -8.60 -13.57
N SER A 94 -16.49 -8.96 -12.34
CA SER A 94 -16.72 -7.99 -11.28
C SER A 94 -15.37 -7.48 -10.76
N PRO A 95 -15.14 -6.16 -10.70
CA PRO A 95 -13.93 -5.55 -10.15
C PRO A 95 -13.88 -5.65 -8.61
N VAL A 96 -15.00 -6.01 -7.99
CA VAL A 96 -15.13 -6.22 -6.55
C VAL A 96 -15.87 -7.52 -6.26
N GLY A 97 -15.47 -8.23 -5.22
CA GLY A 97 -16.24 -9.28 -4.59
C GLY A 97 -16.57 -8.91 -3.15
N PHE A 98 -17.36 -9.75 -2.51
CA PHE A 98 -17.72 -9.60 -1.10
C PHE A 98 -17.37 -10.87 -0.36
N HIS A 99 -16.83 -10.71 0.84
CA HIS A 99 -16.73 -11.78 1.82
C HIS A 99 -17.91 -11.65 2.78
N ASP A 100 -18.56 -12.77 3.04
CA ASP A 100 -19.63 -12.86 4.03
C ASP A 100 -19.08 -12.53 5.43
N GLU A 101 -19.92 -11.90 6.27
CA GLU A 101 -19.53 -11.50 7.62
C GLU A 101 -19.06 -12.68 8.48
N SER A 102 -19.55 -13.91 8.22
CA SER A 102 -19.13 -15.14 8.90
C SER A 102 -17.62 -15.39 8.83
N GLN A 103 -16.94 -14.88 7.80
CA GLN A 103 -15.49 -15.08 7.61
C GLN A 103 -14.65 -14.20 8.54
N VAL A 104 -15.25 -13.19 9.17
CA VAL A 104 -14.57 -12.27 10.09
C VAL A 104 -15.13 -12.29 11.50
N VAL A 105 -16.16 -13.11 11.78
CA VAL A 105 -16.71 -13.27 13.13
C VAL A 105 -15.60 -13.57 14.16
N GLY A 106 -15.64 -12.85 15.28
CA GLY A 106 -14.65 -12.97 16.36
C GLY A 106 -13.33 -12.21 16.12
N SER A 107 -13.16 -11.59 14.95
CA SER A 107 -12.03 -10.69 14.68
C SER A 107 -12.41 -9.21 14.91
N PRO A 108 -11.42 -8.31 15.09
CA PRO A 108 -11.67 -6.86 15.11
C PRO A 108 -12.24 -6.27 13.81
N LEU A 109 -12.36 -7.08 12.74
CA LEU A 109 -12.97 -6.67 11.47
C LEU A 109 -14.49 -6.91 11.44
N PHE A 110 -15.02 -7.65 12.40
CA PHE A 110 -16.45 -7.96 12.45
C PHE A 110 -17.26 -6.71 12.81
N GLU A 111 -18.17 -6.35 11.92
CA GLU A 111 -19.24 -5.39 12.16
C GLU A 111 -20.51 -6.00 11.58
N ALA A 112 -21.57 -6.08 12.38
CA ALA A 112 -22.85 -6.61 11.92
C ALA A 112 -23.38 -5.80 10.74
N ASP A 113 -23.97 -6.48 9.75
CA ASP A 113 -24.53 -5.88 8.54
C ASP A 113 -23.50 -5.13 7.67
N ARG A 114 -22.20 -5.51 7.77
CA ARG A 114 -21.13 -4.94 6.93
C ARG A 114 -20.26 -6.01 6.30
N PHE A 115 -20.24 -5.99 4.96
CA PHE A 115 -19.37 -6.86 4.17
C PHE A 115 -17.93 -6.35 4.14
N VAL A 116 -16.98 -7.28 4.12
CA VAL A 116 -15.61 -6.98 3.72
C VAL A 116 -15.56 -7.02 2.19
N ILE A 117 -15.25 -5.88 1.57
CA ILE A 117 -15.08 -5.81 0.13
C ILE A 117 -13.78 -6.49 -0.27
N LYS A 118 -13.71 -7.03 -1.47
CA LYS A 118 -12.50 -7.62 -2.04
C LYS A 118 -12.27 -7.02 -3.41
N PHE A 119 -11.23 -6.20 -3.55
CA PHE A 119 -10.84 -5.72 -4.87
C PHE A 119 -10.26 -6.87 -5.70
N VAL A 120 -10.78 -7.00 -6.92
CA VAL A 120 -10.31 -7.99 -7.88
C VAL A 120 -9.12 -7.43 -8.62
N ASN A 121 -8.00 -8.08 -8.40
CA ASN A 121 -6.79 -7.97 -9.21
C ASN A 121 -6.81 -8.99 -10.35
N LEU A 122 -6.41 -8.55 -11.55
CA LEU A 122 -6.34 -9.38 -12.76
C LEU A 122 -4.89 -9.66 -13.20
N TRP A 123 -3.92 -9.34 -12.34
CA TRP A 123 -2.50 -9.65 -12.53
C TRP A 123 -2.09 -10.87 -11.71
N THR A 124 -1.51 -11.88 -12.34
CA THR A 124 -0.71 -12.87 -11.62
C THR A 124 0.66 -12.29 -11.31
N ILE A 125 1.25 -12.70 -10.19
CA ILE A 125 2.42 -12.04 -9.61
C ILE A 125 3.46 -13.10 -9.26
N GLU A 126 4.66 -12.97 -9.82
CA GLU A 126 5.77 -13.89 -9.62
C GLU A 126 6.96 -13.15 -9.01
N ALA A 127 7.40 -13.62 -7.84
CA ALA A 127 8.59 -13.11 -7.15
C ALA A 127 9.80 -14.03 -7.37
N PRO A 128 11.04 -13.53 -7.20
CA PRO A 128 12.22 -14.39 -7.22
C PRO A 128 12.16 -15.48 -6.14
N ALA A 129 12.80 -16.62 -6.40
CA ALA A 129 12.88 -17.73 -5.44
C ALA A 129 13.31 -17.26 -4.04
N GLY A 130 12.59 -17.71 -3.01
CA GLY A 130 12.85 -17.34 -1.61
C GLY A 130 12.20 -16.04 -1.15
N TYR A 131 11.42 -15.36 -2.00
CA TYR A 131 10.72 -14.12 -1.65
C TYR A 131 9.21 -14.30 -1.57
N SER A 132 8.64 -13.74 -0.51
CA SER A 132 7.22 -13.43 -0.41
C SER A 132 6.98 -11.98 -0.82
N LEU A 133 5.74 -11.64 -1.18
CA LEU A 133 5.30 -10.26 -1.28
C LEU A 133 4.38 -9.91 -0.12
N PHE A 134 4.74 -8.85 0.59
CA PHE A 134 3.93 -8.24 1.63
C PHE A 134 2.99 -7.22 1.00
N PHE A 135 1.71 -7.55 0.93
CA PHE A 135 0.64 -6.68 0.44
C PHE A 135 0.00 -5.95 1.60
N THR A 136 -0.22 -4.65 1.44
CA THR A 136 -0.86 -3.82 2.47
C THR A 136 -1.62 -2.66 1.83
N HIS A 137 -2.35 -1.91 2.64
CA HIS A 137 -2.92 -0.62 2.23
C HIS A 137 -1.82 0.29 1.69
N PRO A 138 -2.06 1.02 0.58
CA PRO A 138 -1.10 2.00 0.10
C PRO A 138 -0.64 2.91 1.24
N VAL A 139 0.66 2.86 1.51
CA VAL A 139 1.25 3.41 2.74
C VAL A 139 0.93 4.90 2.81
N ASN A 140 0.45 5.32 3.98
CA ASN A 140 0.04 6.70 4.27
C ASN A 140 -1.03 7.28 3.32
N ARG A 141 -1.80 6.46 2.58
CA ARG A 141 -2.98 6.90 1.81
C ARG A 141 -4.24 6.93 2.67
N PHE A 142 -4.22 7.81 3.66
CA PHE A 142 -5.37 8.03 4.56
C PHE A 142 -6.56 8.71 3.87
N ASP A 143 -6.36 9.21 2.64
CA ASP A 143 -7.37 9.86 1.81
C ASP A 143 -8.33 8.88 1.11
N LEU A 144 -8.07 7.57 1.18
CA LEU A 144 -8.91 6.56 0.53
C LEU A 144 -10.11 6.16 1.43
N PRO A 145 -11.30 5.88 0.86
CA PRO A 145 -12.50 5.54 1.63
C PRO A 145 -12.49 4.11 2.21
N PHE A 146 -11.41 3.38 1.98
CA PHE A 146 -11.21 2.01 2.42
C PHE A 146 -9.80 1.82 2.98
N THR A 147 -9.61 0.71 3.70
CA THR A 147 -8.31 0.24 4.16
C THR A 147 -8.13 -1.20 3.72
N THR A 148 -7.14 -1.45 2.88
CA THR A 148 -6.81 -2.80 2.43
C THR A 148 -6.18 -3.61 3.55
N LEU A 149 -6.65 -4.84 3.70
CA LEU A 149 -6.10 -5.77 4.67
C LEU A 149 -4.68 -6.16 4.27
N THR A 150 -3.84 -6.34 5.27
CA THR A 150 -2.45 -6.73 5.07
C THR A 150 -2.34 -8.24 4.97
N GLY A 151 -1.56 -8.73 4.00
CA GLY A 151 -1.31 -10.14 3.78
C GLY A 151 0.09 -10.39 3.24
N LEU A 152 0.62 -11.58 3.53
CA LEU A 152 1.91 -12.04 3.01
C LEU A 152 1.65 -13.24 2.11
N VAL A 153 2.15 -13.20 0.87
CA VAL A 153 1.96 -14.29 -0.08
C VAL A 153 3.29 -14.70 -0.67
N ASP A 154 3.54 -16.00 -0.66
CA ASP A 154 4.72 -16.64 -1.21
C ASP A 154 4.64 -16.68 -2.74
N CYS A 155 4.84 -15.52 -3.38
CA CYS A 155 4.65 -15.33 -4.82
C CYS A 155 5.73 -15.99 -5.68
N ASP A 156 6.71 -16.67 -5.07
CA ASP A 156 7.59 -17.59 -5.80
C ASP A 156 6.99 -19.01 -5.90
N LEU A 157 5.99 -19.33 -5.07
CA LEU A 157 5.27 -20.62 -5.06
C LEU A 157 3.82 -20.47 -5.53
N PHE A 158 3.20 -19.33 -5.29
CA PHE A 158 1.81 -19.01 -5.65
C PHE A 158 1.78 -17.88 -6.69
N HIS A 159 2.12 -18.20 -7.94
CA HIS A 159 2.26 -17.20 -9.03
C HIS A 159 1.38 -17.44 -10.26
N ASP A 160 0.62 -18.55 -10.29
CA ASP A 160 -0.26 -18.91 -11.42
C ASP A 160 -1.74 -18.65 -11.13
N SER A 161 -2.05 -18.04 -9.99
CA SER A 161 -3.40 -17.63 -9.60
C SER A 161 -3.45 -16.14 -9.26
N TRP A 162 -4.66 -15.57 -9.22
CA TRP A 162 -4.87 -14.17 -8.86
C TRP A 162 -4.88 -13.98 -7.35
N ILE A 163 -4.07 -13.03 -6.88
CA ILE A 163 -4.10 -12.53 -5.51
C ILE A 163 -5.04 -11.34 -5.49
N HIS A 164 -6.18 -11.46 -4.81
CA HIS A 164 -7.15 -10.38 -4.62
C HIS A 164 -6.91 -9.66 -3.29
N PHE A 165 -7.50 -8.46 -3.12
CA PHE A 165 -7.21 -7.59 -1.99
C PHE A 165 -8.48 -7.30 -1.18
N PRO A 166 -8.74 -8.06 -0.10
CA PRO A 166 -9.77 -7.71 0.87
C PRO A 166 -9.50 -6.33 1.47
N ALA A 167 -10.55 -5.54 1.66
CA ALA A 167 -10.49 -4.21 2.24
C ALA A 167 -11.72 -3.93 3.12
N ARG A 168 -11.51 -3.17 4.18
CA ARG A 168 -12.58 -2.59 4.99
C ARG A 168 -12.96 -1.25 4.39
N TRP A 169 -14.19 -1.12 3.90
CA TRP A 169 -14.75 0.17 3.53
C TRP A 169 -15.16 0.89 4.81
N HIS A 170 -14.48 2.00 5.16
CA HIS A 170 -14.69 2.67 6.44
C HIS A 170 -15.34 4.05 6.29
N ASP A 171 -15.27 4.68 5.11
CA ASP A 171 -16.01 5.91 4.82
C ASP A 171 -17.42 5.59 4.31
N THR A 172 -18.35 5.40 5.24
CA THR A 172 -19.75 5.05 4.94
C THR A 172 -20.53 6.18 4.29
N ASN A 173 -19.99 7.41 4.30
CA ASN A 173 -20.63 8.58 3.71
C ASN A 173 -20.13 8.86 2.28
N PHE A 174 -19.13 8.11 1.81
CA PHE A 174 -18.60 8.27 0.47
C PHE A 174 -19.69 8.04 -0.57
N ASN A 175 -19.97 9.10 -1.34
CA ASN A 175 -20.79 9.06 -2.54
C ASN A 175 -19.99 9.74 -3.65
N GLY A 176 -19.69 9.00 -4.71
CA GLY A 176 -18.80 9.47 -5.75
C GLY A 176 -18.22 8.34 -6.57
N VAL A 177 -17.14 8.64 -7.29
CA VAL A 177 -16.42 7.67 -8.12
C VAL A 177 -15.05 7.42 -7.51
N LEU A 178 -14.73 6.15 -7.28
CA LEU A 178 -13.37 5.70 -7.06
C LEU A 178 -12.73 5.44 -8.44
N PRO A 179 -11.80 6.29 -8.91
CA PRO A 179 -11.36 6.21 -10.30
C PRO A 179 -10.49 4.98 -10.61
N LYS A 180 -10.58 4.48 -11.83
CA LYS A 180 -9.64 3.53 -12.45
C LYS A 180 -8.22 4.01 -12.21
N GLY A 181 -7.33 3.10 -11.82
CA GLY A 181 -5.96 3.45 -11.46
C GLY A 181 -5.75 3.85 -10.00
N THR A 182 -6.81 4.04 -9.20
CA THR A 182 -6.68 4.25 -7.75
C THR A 182 -5.87 3.10 -7.15
N PRO A 183 -4.80 3.35 -6.37
CA PRO A 183 -4.06 2.27 -5.75
C PRO A 183 -4.94 1.59 -4.69
N ILE A 184 -5.17 0.30 -4.87
CA ILE A 184 -5.96 -0.55 -3.96
C ILE A 184 -5.07 -1.38 -3.05
N ALA A 185 -3.81 -1.60 -3.42
CA ALA A 185 -2.82 -2.24 -2.57
C ALA A 185 -1.43 -1.72 -2.92
N GLN A 186 -0.50 -1.87 -1.99
CA GLN A 186 0.93 -1.70 -2.21
C GLN A 186 1.64 -2.99 -1.80
N CYS A 187 2.62 -3.43 -2.59
CA CYS A 187 3.39 -4.63 -2.29
C CYS A 187 4.89 -4.38 -2.18
N PHE A 188 5.53 -5.13 -1.29
CA PHE A 188 6.96 -5.09 -1.02
C PHE A 188 7.55 -6.49 -1.10
N PRO A 189 8.69 -6.69 -1.79
CA PRO A 189 9.40 -7.97 -1.72
C PRO A 189 10.03 -8.16 -0.35
N VAL A 190 9.75 -9.30 0.28
CA VAL A 190 10.29 -9.71 1.57
C VAL A 190 11.03 -11.02 1.39
N LYS A 191 12.33 -11.02 1.66
CA LYS A 191 13.11 -12.26 1.65
C LYS A 191 12.69 -13.10 2.86
N ARG A 192 12.36 -14.38 2.64
CA ARG A 192 11.99 -15.29 3.74
C ARG A 192 13.26 -15.69 4.50
N GLU A 193 13.56 -14.93 5.54
CA GLU A 193 14.67 -15.17 6.47
C GLU A 193 14.15 -15.14 7.91
N ASN A 194 14.68 -16.03 8.75
CA ASN A 194 14.36 -16.07 10.17
C ASN A 194 15.33 -15.18 10.94
N TRP A 195 14.78 -14.35 11.82
CA TRP A 195 15.56 -13.46 12.68
C TRP A 195 15.43 -13.92 14.13
N VAL A 196 16.56 -13.96 14.85
CA VAL A 196 16.58 -14.20 16.30
C VAL A 196 16.88 -12.87 16.99
N PRO A 197 16.00 -12.39 17.88
CA PRO A 197 16.27 -11.15 18.60
C PRO A 197 17.42 -11.34 19.59
N GLN A 198 18.31 -10.37 19.66
CA GLN A 198 19.36 -10.28 20.68
C GLN A 198 19.24 -8.95 21.41
N THR A 199 19.27 -8.98 22.74
CA THR A 199 19.24 -7.79 23.59
C THR A 199 20.54 -7.67 24.37
N ALA A 200 21.04 -6.45 24.50
CA ALA A 200 22.24 -6.13 25.29
C ALA A 200 22.12 -4.70 25.83
N ALA A 201 22.76 -4.44 26.96
CA ALA A 201 22.98 -3.06 27.41
C ALA A 201 23.98 -2.38 26.48
N MET A 202 23.76 -1.10 26.16
CA MET A 202 24.75 -0.30 25.44
C MET A 202 26.03 -0.22 26.26
N THR A 203 27.17 -0.41 25.60
CA THR A 203 28.48 -0.07 26.14
C THR A 203 28.60 1.45 26.39
N PRO A 204 29.57 1.91 27.20
CA PRO A 204 29.82 3.34 27.37
C PRO A 204 30.03 4.08 26.05
N ASP A 205 30.75 3.47 25.11
CA ASP A 205 31.01 4.06 23.79
C ASP A 205 29.74 4.15 22.93
N GLU A 206 28.91 3.11 22.91
CA GLU A 206 27.62 3.13 22.21
C GLU A 206 26.68 4.18 22.79
N THR A 207 26.66 4.32 24.12
CA THR A 207 25.89 5.35 24.81
C THR A 207 26.37 6.74 24.39
N SER A 208 27.68 6.97 24.35
CA SER A 208 28.26 8.25 23.91
C SER A 208 27.91 8.57 22.45
N ARG A 209 28.03 7.59 21.54
CA ARG A 209 27.63 7.75 20.12
C ARG A 209 26.14 8.05 19.97
N ALA A 210 25.28 7.35 20.70
CA ALA A 210 23.84 7.58 20.66
C ALA A 210 23.47 8.99 21.18
N GLN A 211 24.11 9.44 22.25
CA GLN A 211 23.94 10.80 22.78
C GLN A 211 24.43 11.87 21.80
N GLU A 212 25.60 11.68 21.18
CA GLU A 212 26.13 12.60 20.19
C GLU A 212 25.20 12.70 18.98
N LEU A 213 24.77 11.56 18.43
CA LEU A 213 23.85 11.53 17.29
C LEU A 213 22.53 12.21 17.63
N SER A 214 21.97 11.96 18.82
CA SER A 214 20.73 12.61 19.27
C SER A 214 20.87 14.13 19.35
N LYS A 215 21.99 14.63 19.89
CA LYS A 215 22.30 16.07 19.94
C LYS A 215 22.47 16.67 18.54
N ARG A 216 23.11 15.95 17.63
CA ARG A 216 23.30 16.40 16.24
C ARG A 216 21.98 16.45 15.49
N ILE A 217 21.14 15.41 15.60
CA ILE A 217 19.79 15.39 15.01
C ILE A 217 18.96 16.58 15.51
N ALA A 218 19.03 16.92 16.81
CA ALA A 218 18.28 18.03 17.37
C ALA A 218 18.77 19.42 16.90
N ARG A 219 20.06 19.54 16.54
CA ARG A 219 20.68 20.81 16.13
C ARG A 219 20.65 21.04 14.62
N GLU A 220 20.74 19.97 13.83
CA GLU A 220 20.91 20.04 12.39
C GLU A 220 19.66 19.52 11.65
N SER A 221 18.83 20.45 11.14
CA SER A 221 17.70 20.07 10.28
C SER A 221 18.17 19.26 9.06
N GLY A 222 17.43 18.20 8.76
CA GLY A 222 17.70 17.32 7.62
C GLY A 222 18.93 16.43 7.76
N LEU A 223 19.57 16.32 8.93
CA LEU A 223 20.76 15.48 9.13
C LEU A 223 20.54 14.03 8.70
N TYR A 224 19.41 13.42 9.10
CA TYR A 224 19.05 12.05 8.71
C TYR A 224 19.10 11.86 7.19
N ARG A 225 18.46 12.78 6.44
CA ARG A 225 18.45 12.73 4.97
C ARG A 225 19.84 12.88 4.36
N ARG A 226 20.72 13.69 4.96
CA ARG A 226 22.05 13.99 4.41
C ARG A 226 23.09 12.91 4.70
N GLN A 227 22.97 12.20 5.82
CA GLN A 227 24.02 11.27 6.28
C GLN A 227 23.57 9.81 6.40
N PHE A 228 22.28 9.56 6.56
CA PHE A 228 21.75 8.22 6.88
C PHE A 228 20.77 7.69 5.81
N ARG A 229 20.67 8.38 4.68
CA ARG A 229 19.85 7.97 3.54
C ARG A 229 20.70 7.98 2.27
N THR A 230 20.69 6.86 1.55
CA THR A 230 21.38 6.66 0.26
C THR A 230 20.40 6.76 -0.90
#